data_AF-A0A3D1K2S9-F1
#
_entry.id   AF-A0A3D1K2S9-F1
#
_cell.length_a   1.000
_cell.length_b   1.000
_cell.length_c   1.000
_cell.angle_alpha   90.00
_cell.angle_beta   90.00
_cell.angle_gamma   90.00
#
_symmetry.space_group_name_H-M   'P 1'
#
loop_
_entity.id
_entity.type
_entity.pdbx_description
1 polymer ?
#
loop_
_entity_poly.entity_id
_entity_poly.type
_entity_poly.pdbx_seq_one_letter_code
_entity_poly.pdbx_strand_id
1 'polypeptide(L)'
;MPIISKIGRKSFKTSILLTSMYVLLALGSVTMVYPFLLLVSGSTKSAVDTPDSVVIPPFLVNDSELYKKHMEGFFNESMTLMRACYQNDASAFRLVESPKGINQKLIDEWSAFLLESNLPHFYYGVSYTTATVSKGVIPKNLRKYKSLTSDRFGGDLKKLNAVLGTQFEAWSNFYVSTDDFMQRYSSIGSTPWENEYYKFKMDVPLNERLYFTADGFYKEMFLKSQYPGGLAQYNKEHGASWTSWSDARLSRTVPAGSAIDRQEWDFFVRNIIHPRWLRISPEIAPAYRAYLGERYGSIGALNAKYGAAYEGFGDIPPYDAAPPEFGIQASDWSLFLQGWKNPESGNEFKIPAELIAITGIDFIFRDWLISKYGDLEKLNESVGTAFKSPNDILPPQAAYHFNDFKKRTGGIRIEFLKRNHLTVFDYLFMHGRALINTIIYCALTIICSLVVNPLAAYALSRFKPPSTYKVLLFLMLTMAFPPVVTQIPNFLLLREFNLLNTFAALILPGLANGYAIFLLKGFFDSLPQELYESASIDGASEIRIFLQITMSLSKPILAVIALSAFTGAYGNFMMALLVCQDRSMWTIMPFLFELQQNSGQGVIFASLLVASVPTLIIFILCQNVIMRGIVVPVEK
;
A
#
# COMPACT_ATOMS: atom_id res chain seq x y z
N MET A 1 -19.64 -42.50 -31.15
CA MET A 1 -19.95 -43.54 -30.13
C MET A 1 -19.28 -43.17 -28.82
N PRO A 2 -19.90 -43.31 -27.64
CA PRO A 2 -19.15 -43.24 -26.40
C PRO A 2 -18.07 -44.32 -26.43
N ILE A 3 -16.82 -43.96 -26.13
CA ILE A 3 -15.66 -44.87 -26.15
C ILE A 3 -15.91 -46.13 -25.31
N ILE A 4 -16.82 -46.05 -24.32
CA ILE A 4 -17.26 -47.16 -23.47
C ILE A 4 -18.77 -47.35 -23.61
N SER A 5 -19.18 -48.56 -24.03
CA SER A 5 -20.60 -48.93 -24.17
C SER A 5 -21.34 -48.93 -22.81
N LYS A 6 -22.66 -48.70 -22.82
CA LYS A 6 -23.50 -48.73 -21.60
C LYS A 6 -23.37 -50.05 -20.81
N ILE A 7 -23.16 -51.16 -21.51
CA ILE A 7 -22.97 -52.49 -20.91
C ILE A 7 -21.56 -52.63 -20.31
N GLY A 8 -20.54 -52.13 -21.01
CA GLY A 8 -19.14 -52.16 -20.56
C GLY A 8 -18.89 -51.38 -19.26
N ARG A 9 -19.66 -50.32 -18.98
CA ARG A 9 -19.56 -49.55 -17.73
C ARG A 9 -19.87 -50.35 -16.45
N LYS A 10 -20.58 -51.49 -16.56
CA LYS A 10 -20.88 -52.36 -15.40
C LYS A 10 -19.77 -53.36 -15.09
N SER A 11 -18.74 -53.47 -15.94
CA SER A 11 -17.58 -54.33 -15.68
C SER A 11 -16.70 -53.75 -14.57
N PHE A 12 -16.27 -54.58 -13.63
CA PHE A 12 -15.39 -54.19 -12.52
C PHE A 12 -14.11 -53.49 -13.01
N LYS A 13 -13.49 -53.99 -14.09
CA LYS A 13 -12.30 -53.39 -14.70
C LYS A 13 -12.56 -51.97 -15.21
N THR A 14 -13.70 -51.75 -15.87
CA THR A 14 -14.09 -50.44 -16.41
C THR A 14 -14.50 -49.48 -15.30
N SER A 15 -15.14 -49.98 -14.23
CA SER A 15 -15.45 -49.19 -13.05
C SER A 15 -14.17 -48.71 -12.35
N ILE A 16 -13.16 -49.58 -12.19
CA ILE A 16 -11.85 -49.19 -11.63
C ILE A 16 -11.18 -48.12 -12.51
N LEU A 17 -11.14 -48.30 -13.83
CA LEU A 17 -10.56 -47.33 -14.76
C LEU A 17 -11.23 -45.94 -14.65
N LEU A 18 -12.56 -45.92 -14.60
CA LEU A 18 -13.34 -44.68 -14.46
C LEU A 18 -13.09 -44.04 -13.10
N THR A 19 -13.11 -44.82 -12.01
CA THR A 19 -12.79 -44.32 -10.68
C THR A 19 -11.37 -43.76 -10.63
N SER A 20 -10.37 -44.43 -11.20
CA SER A 20 -9.00 -43.92 -11.25
C SER A 20 -8.89 -42.63 -12.05
N MET A 21 -9.61 -42.51 -13.18
CA MET A 21 -9.70 -41.27 -13.93
C MET A 21 -10.31 -40.13 -13.09
N TYR A 22 -11.42 -40.38 -12.41
CA TYR A 22 -12.06 -39.37 -11.57
C TYR A 22 -11.19 -38.95 -10.39
N VAL A 23 -10.48 -39.89 -9.75
CA VAL A 23 -9.53 -39.59 -8.68
C VAL A 23 -8.38 -38.74 -9.20
N LEU A 24 -7.79 -39.08 -10.35
CA LEU A 24 -6.72 -38.28 -10.97
C LEU A 24 -7.20 -36.87 -11.35
N LEU A 25 -8.40 -36.74 -11.93
CA LEU A 25 -8.99 -35.45 -12.26
C LEU A 25 -9.31 -34.62 -11.02
N ALA A 26 -9.83 -35.25 -9.96
CA ALA A 26 -10.10 -34.58 -8.69
C ALA A 26 -8.79 -34.10 -8.04
N LEU A 27 -7.75 -34.95 -8.02
CA LEU A 27 -6.43 -34.60 -7.48
C LEU A 27 -5.80 -33.45 -8.28
N GLY A 28 -5.87 -33.50 -9.61
CA GLY A 28 -5.46 -32.40 -10.49
C GLY A 28 -6.27 -31.11 -10.29
N SER A 29 -7.55 -31.22 -9.91
CA SER A 29 -8.37 -30.05 -9.58
C SER A 29 -7.94 -29.44 -8.23
N VAL A 30 -7.69 -30.26 -7.21
CA VAL A 30 -7.22 -29.79 -5.90
C VAL A 30 -5.87 -29.07 -6.01
N THR A 31 -4.94 -29.56 -6.83
CA THR A 31 -3.63 -28.92 -7.03
C THR A 31 -3.71 -27.57 -7.72
N MET A 32 -4.80 -27.25 -8.43
CA MET A 32 -5.06 -25.90 -8.98
C MET A 32 -5.85 -25.01 -8.02
N VAL A 33 -6.85 -25.57 -7.33
CA VAL A 33 -7.72 -24.81 -6.42
C VAL A 33 -6.94 -24.31 -5.20
N TYR A 34 -6.04 -25.11 -4.64
CA TYR A 34 -5.28 -24.71 -3.45
C TYR A 34 -4.38 -23.47 -3.68
N PRO A 35 -3.52 -23.42 -4.72
CA PRO A 35 -2.77 -22.20 -5.04
C PRO A 35 -3.66 -20.99 -5.34
N PHE A 36 -4.81 -21.20 -6.00
CA PHE A 36 -5.77 -20.11 -6.23
C PHE A 36 -6.33 -19.55 -4.92
N LEU A 37 -6.72 -20.43 -3.98
CA LEU A 37 -7.18 -20.03 -2.66
C LEU A 37 -6.08 -19.32 -1.85
N LEU A 38 -4.83 -19.76 -1.97
CA LEU A 38 -3.69 -19.05 -1.38
C LEU A 38 -3.47 -17.67 -2.00
N LEU A 39 -3.69 -17.52 -3.30
CA LEU A 39 -3.62 -16.24 -4.00
C LEU A 39 -4.75 -15.30 -3.54
N VAL A 40 -5.97 -15.82 -3.34
CA VAL A 40 -7.10 -15.07 -2.76
C VAL A 40 -6.82 -14.64 -1.32
N SER A 41 -6.28 -15.54 -0.50
CA SER A 41 -5.82 -15.20 0.84
C SER A 41 -4.72 -14.12 0.79
N GLY A 42 -3.73 -14.32 -0.08
CA GLY A 42 -2.59 -13.45 -0.28
C GLY A 42 -2.97 -12.03 -0.67
N SER A 43 -4.04 -11.84 -1.45
CA SER A 43 -4.49 -10.50 -1.86
C SER A 43 -4.96 -9.63 -0.71
N THR A 44 -5.20 -10.20 0.47
CA THR A 44 -5.67 -9.47 1.66
C THR A 44 -4.56 -9.27 2.71
N LYS A 45 -3.37 -9.82 2.47
CA LYS A 45 -2.25 -9.81 3.43
C LYS A 45 -1.47 -8.48 3.44
N SER A 46 -0.68 -8.33 4.49
CA SER A 46 0.25 -7.24 4.78
C SER A 46 1.56 -7.80 5.31
N ALA A 47 2.53 -6.96 5.67
CA ALA A 47 3.83 -7.45 6.15
C ALA A 47 3.71 -8.32 7.41
N VAL A 48 2.66 -8.12 8.22
CA VAL A 48 2.36 -8.92 9.43
C VAL A 48 2.08 -10.39 9.13
N ASP A 49 1.24 -10.69 8.14
CA ASP A 49 0.71 -12.02 7.86
C ASP A 49 1.14 -12.61 6.51
N THR A 50 1.95 -11.88 5.74
CA THR A 50 2.58 -12.37 4.49
C THR A 50 3.32 -13.71 4.65
N PRO A 51 4.09 -13.96 5.73
CA PRO A 51 4.78 -15.23 5.91
C PRO A 51 3.85 -16.44 6.06
N ASP A 52 2.60 -16.24 6.44
CA ASP A 52 1.69 -17.33 6.79
C ASP A 52 1.07 -17.91 5.50
N SER A 53 1.39 -19.15 5.15
CA SER A 53 0.84 -19.81 3.95
C SER A 53 -0.50 -20.51 4.23
N VAL A 54 -1.51 -19.71 4.60
CA VAL A 54 -2.85 -20.22 4.97
C VAL A 54 -3.94 -19.71 4.02
N VAL A 55 -4.97 -20.55 3.80
CA VAL A 55 -6.12 -20.25 2.94
C VAL A 55 -7.09 -19.25 3.58
N ILE A 56 -7.31 -19.36 4.89
CA ILE A 56 -8.14 -18.42 5.65
C ILE A 56 -7.19 -17.55 6.48
N PRO A 57 -7.04 -16.24 6.15
CA PRO A 57 -6.23 -15.34 6.92
C PRO A 57 -6.67 -15.29 8.41
N PRO A 58 -5.74 -15.43 9.38
CA PRO A 58 -6.11 -15.49 10.80
C PRO A 58 -6.82 -14.23 11.30
N PHE A 59 -6.52 -13.06 10.72
CA PHE A 59 -7.17 -11.79 11.08
C PHE A 59 -8.69 -11.78 10.85
N LEU A 60 -9.22 -12.68 9.99
CA LEU A 60 -10.65 -12.78 9.77
C LEU A 60 -11.38 -13.42 10.95
N VAL A 61 -10.73 -14.34 11.65
CA VAL A 61 -11.36 -15.17 12.69
C VAL A 61 -10.85 -14.88 14.09
N ASN A 62 -9.64 -14.35 14.22
CA ASN A 62 -8.98 -14.09 15.51
C ASN A 62 -8.73 -12.60 15.71
N ASP A 63 -9.36 -12.01 16.73
CA ASP A 63 -9.23 -10.58 17.07
C ASP A 63 -7.79 -10.20 17.50
N SER A 64 -7.01 -11.14 18.06
CA SER A 64 -5.60 -10.90 18.41
C SER A 64 -4.73 -10.73 17.16
N GLU A 65 -4.95 -11.57 16.14
CA GLU A 65 -4.26 -11.45 14.86
C GLU A 65 -4.71 -10.22 14.09
N LEU A 66 -6.01 -9.88 14.17
CA LEU A 66 -6.52 -8.62 13.66
C LEU A 66 -5.90 -7.42 14.37
N TYR A 67 -5.68 -7.48 15.68
CA TYR A 67 -5.07 -6.40 16.44
C TYR A 67 -3.64 -6.12 16.01
N LYS A 68 -2.81 -7.17 15.84
CA LYS A 68 -1.45 -7.03 15.31
C LYS A 68 -1.42 -6.34 13.94
N LYS A 69 -2.32 -6.77 13.06
CA LYS A 69 -2.49 -6.18 11.73
C LYS A 69 -3.03 -4.74 11.78
N HIS A 70 -3.96 -4.46 12.68
CA HIS A 70 -4.45 -3.12 12.95
C HIS A 70 -3.32 -2.20 13.41
N MET A 71 -2.46 -2.64 14.33
CA MET A 71 -1.32 -1.84 14.82
C MET A 71 -0.33 -1.48 13.73
N GLU A 72 -0.04 -2.40 12.80
CA GLU A 72 0.77 -2.11 11.62
C GLU A 72 0.21 -0.92 10.83
N GLY A 73 -1.06 -0.98 10.43
CA GLY A 73 -1.67 0.10 9.65
C GLY A 73 -1.92 1.37 10.46
N PHE A 74 -2.26 1.23 11.74
CA PHE A 74 -2.57 2.34 12.64
C PHE A 74 -1.32 3.19 12.91
N PHE A 75 -0.15 2.57 13.07
CA PHE A 75 1.13 3.26 13.24
C PHE A 75 1.87 3.51 11.93
N ASN A 76 1.18 3.45 10.79
CA ASN A 76 1.75 3.80 9.49
C ASN A 76 3.00 2.97 9.13
N GLU A 77 3.02 1.72 9.60
CA GLU A 77 4.14 0.76 9.49
C GLU A 77 5.43 1.20 10.21
N SER A 78 5.38 2.24 11.05
CA SER A 78 6.49 2.69 11.87
C SER A 78 6.53 1.98 13.22
N MET A 79 7.43 1.00 13.33
CA MET A 79 7.69 0.30 14.60
C MET A 79 8.19 1.28 15.67
N THR A 80 9.14 2.15 15.30
CA THR A 80 9.70 3.17 16.19
C THR A 80 8.62 4.06 16.78
N LEU A 81 7.66 4.51 15.97
CA LEU A 81 6.56 5.35 16.44
C LEU A 81 5.65 4.59 17.41
N MET A 82 5.33 3.33 17.11
CA MET A 82 4.50 2.49 17.99
C MET A 82 5.18 2.28 19.35
N ARG A 83 6.46 1.93 19.36
CA ARG A 83 7.22 1.75 20.60
C ARG A 83 7.36 3.05 21.38
N ALA A 84 7.56 4.18 20.72
CA ALA A 84 7.59 5.47 21.39
C ALA A 84 6.22 5.83 21.99
N CYS A 85 5.10 5.68 21.26
CA CYS A 85 3.79 6.11 21.75
C CYS A 85 3.18 5.16 22.79
N TYR A 86 3.38 3.84 22.64
CA TYR A 86 2.78 2.83 23.51
C TYR A 86 3.76 2.21 24.51
N GLN A 87 5.05 2.51 24.40
CA GLN A 87 6.10 1.95 25.25
C GLN A 87 6.08 0.41 25.27
N ASN A 88 5.75 -0.17 24.12
CA ASN A 88 5.74 -1.61 23.91
C ASN A 88 7.07 -2.03 23.28
N ASP A 89 7.72 -3.06 23.84
CA ASP A 89 9.06 -3.49 23.39
C ASP A 89 9.03 -4.54 22.26
N ALA A 90 7.88 -4.79 21.63
CA ALA A 90 7.76 -5.79 20.56
C ALA A 90 8.73 -5.52 19.40
N SER A 91 9.49 -6.56 19.01
CA SER A 91 10.47 -6.44 17.92
C SER A 91 9.84 -6.31 16.53
N ALA A 92 8.61 -6.78 16.36
CA ALA A 92 7.83 -6.72 15.12
C ALA A 92 6.32 -6.63 15.40
N PHE A 93 5.53 -6.12 14.45
CA PHE A 93 4.08 -5.94 14.63
C PHE A 93 3.35 -7.26 14.90
N ARG A 94 3.83 -8.37 14.31
CA ARG A 94 3.30 -9.71 14.54
C ARG A 94 3.48 -10.25 15.96
N LEU A 95 4.35 -9.61 16.75
CA LEU A 95 4.65 -9.95 18.14
C LEU A 95 4.00 -8.97 19.14
N VAL A 96 3.23 -7.99 18.65
CA VAL A 96 2.52 -7.05 19.52
C VAL A 96 1.42 -7.79 20.28
N GLU A 97 1.43 -7.63 21.60
CA GLU A 97 0.37 -8.10 22.49
C GLU A 97 -0.68 -7.01 22.73
N SER A 98 -1.92 -7.43 22.96
CA SER A 98 -2.98 -6.52 23.40
C SER A 98 -2.72 -6.02 24.82
N PRO A 99 -3.09 -4.76 25.14
CA PRO A 99 -2.96 -4.22 26.50
C PRO A 99 -3.68 -5.08 27.54
N LYS A 100 -3.00 -5.33 28.67
CA LYS A 100 -3.53 -6.05 29.85
C LYS A 100 -3.86 -5.04 30.95
N GLY A 101 -4.77 -5.39 31.87
CA GLY A 101 -5.09 -4.53 33.04
C GLY A 101 -5.71 -3.18 32.68
N ILE A 102 -6.64 -3.16 31.72
CA ILE A 102 -7.29 -1.94 31.23
C ILE A 102 -8.08 -1.26 32.36
N ASN A 103 -7.67 -0.04 32.73
CA ASN A 103 -8.44 0.81 33.64
C ASN A 103 -9.36 1.74 32.83
N GLN A 104 -10.67 1.45 32.86
CA GLN A 104 -11.66 2.22 32.11
C GLN A 104 -11.77 3.68 32.59
N LYS A 105 -11.72 3.92 33.91
CA LYS A 105 -11.82 5.28 34.46
C LYS A 105 -10.67 6.16 33.98
N LEU A 106 -9.44 5.62 33.95
CA LEU A 106 -8.28 6.35 33.45
C LEU A 106 -8.41 6.66 31.94
N ILE A 107 -9.04 5.77 31.17
CA ILE A 107 -9.33 5.99 29.75
C ILE A 107 -10.39 7.09 29.57
N ASP A 108 -11.41 7.12 30.43
CA ASP A 108 -12.44 8.15 30.40
C ASP A 108 -11.84 9.53 30.74
N GLU A 109 -10.93 9.57 31.72
CA GLU A 109 -10.15 10.78 32.04
C GLU A 109 -9.26 11.23 30.88
N TRP A 110 -8.60 10.30 30.21
CA TRP A 110 -7.82 10.60 29.00
C TRP A 110 -8.71 11.19 27.88
N SER A 111 -9.89 10.62 27.68
CA SER A 111 -10.84 11.13 26.68
C SER A 111 -11.33 12.53 27.04
N ALA A 112 -11.61 12.81 28.31
CA ALA A 112 -12.01 14.15 28.78
C ALA A 112 -10.88 15.16 28.57
N PHE A 113 -9.67 14.80 28.98
CA PHE A 113 -8.47 15.62 28.75
C PHE A 113 -8.29 15.99 27.27
N LEU A 114 -8.43 15.03 26.35
CA LEU A 114 -8.28 15.29 24.91
C LEU A 114 -9.35 16.24 24.35
N LEU A 115 -10.57 16.20 24.90
CA LEU A 115 -11.67 17.09 24.48
C LEU A 115 -11.48 18.52 25.01
N GLU A 116 -10.92 18.67 26.21
CA GLU A 116 -10.77 19.97 26.88
C GLU A 116 -9.49 20.73 26.49
N SER A 117 -8.41 20.01 26.19
CA SER A 117 -7.06 20.61 26.14
C SER A 117 -6.69 21.33 24.85
N ASN A 118 -7.54 21.29 23.82
CA ASN A 118 -7.32 21.89 22.49
C ASN A 118 -5.86 21.80 22.00
N LEU A 119 -5.35 20.56 21.90
CA LEU A 119 -3.93 20.32 21.62
C LEU A 119 -3.52 20.80 20.22
N PRO A 120 -2.40 21.53 20.09
CA PRO A 120 -1.83 21.88 18.79
C PRO A 120 -1.55 20.65 17.92
N HIS A 121 -1.63 20.80 16.60
CA HIS A 121 -1.52 19.69 15.65
C HIS A 121 -0.16 18.96 15.68
N PHE A 122 0.88 19.53 16.26
CA PHE A 122 2.19 18.88 16.40
C PHE A 122 2.28 17.92 17.61
N TYR A 123 1.26 17.86 18.48
CA TYR A 123 1.19 16.89 19.58
C TYR A 123 0.80 15.47 19.15
N TYR A 124 0.31 15.32 17.93
CA TYR A 124 -0.16 14.03 17.44
C TYR A 124 0.14 13.86 15.95
N GLY A 125 0.24 12.62 15.48
CA GLY A 125 0.18 12.24 14.08
C GLY A 125 -1.19 11.68 13.71
N VAL A 126 -1.36 11.30 12.44
CA VAL A 126 -2.58 10.66 11.94
C VAL A 126 -2.31 9.20 11.61
N SER A 127 -3.15 8.28 12.08
CA SER A 127 -3.10 6.87 11.72
C SER A 127 -3.56 6.60 10.29
N TYR A 128 -3.14 5.49 9.68
CA TYR A 128 -3.55 5.07 8.33
C TYR A 128 -3.31 6.12 7.22
N THR A 129 -2.15 6.76 7.23
CA THR A 129 -1.74 7.75 6.23
C THR A 129 -0.58 7.28 5.34
N THR A 130 0.23 6.32 5.79
CA THR A 130 1.34 5.77 4.98
C THR A 130 1.50 4.26 5.15
N ALA A 131 2.04 3.61 4.11
CA ALA A 131 2.39 2.19 4.10
C ALA A 131 3.72 1.98 3.34
N THR A 132 4.83 2.11 4.06
CA THR A 132 6.20 2.10 3.49
C THR A 132 6.73 0.69 3.19
N VAL A 133 6.28 -0.31 3.96
CA VAL A 133 6.58 -1.74 3.81
C VAL A 133 5.55 -2.40 2.88
N SER A 134 4.25 -2.17 3.09
CA SER A 134 3.19 -2.62 2.18
C SER A 134 3.06 -1.67 0.98
N LYS A 135 4.18 -1.50 0.25
CA LYS A 135 4.31 -0.53 -0.86
C LYS A 135 3.13 -0.56 -1.82
N GLY A 136 2.74 0.62 -2.30
CA GLY A 136 1.66 0.79 -3.26
C GLY A 136 0.25 0.79 -2.65
N VAL A 137 0.06 0.33 -1.40
CA VAL A 137 -1.24 0.40 -0.72
C VAL A 137 -1.57 1.84 -0.33
N ILE A 138 -2.81 2.27 -0.60
CA ILE A 138 -3.35 3.56 -0.11
C ILE A 138 -4.22 3.28 1.13
N PRO A 139 -3.76 3.58 2.36
CA PRO A 139 -4.52 3.28 3.56
C PRO A 139 -5.72 4.20 3.74
N LYS A 140 -6.64 3.85 4.65
CA LYS A 140 -7.94 4.51 4.86
C LYS A 140 -7.87 6.04 4.90
N ASN A 141 -7.05 6.63 5.78
CA ASN A 141 -7.03 8.09 5.95
C ASN A 141 -6.29 8.80 4.82
N LEU A 142 -5.26 8.18 4.22
CA LEU A 142 -4.68 8.69 2.97
C LEU A 142 -5.71 8.70 1.84
N ARG A 143 -6.50 7.63 1.70
CA ARG A 143 -7.57 7.52 0.68
C ARG A 143 -8.63 8.60 0.89
N LYS A 144 -9.04 8.83 2.14
CA LYS A 144 -9.97 9.90 2.51
C LYS A 144 -9.41 11.29 2.16
N TYR A 145 -8.16 11.57 2.58
CA TYR A 145 -7.51 12.84 2.28
C TYR A 145 -7.36 13.09 0.78
N LYS A 146 -6.93 12.06 0.04
CA LYS A 146 -6.84 12.07 -1.42
C LYS A 146 -8.18 12.38 -2.08
N SER A 147 -9.26 11.73 -1.65
CA SER A 147 -10.61 11.98 -2.17
C SER A 147 -11.04 13.43 -1.94
N LEU A 148 -10.94 13.91 -0.70
CA LEU A 148 -11.32 15.29 -0.34
C LEU A 148 -10.50 16.32 -1.14
N THR A 149 -9.22 16.07 -1.31
CA THR A 149 -8.32 16.94 -2.08
C THR A 149 -8.69 16.89 -3.57
N SER A 150 -8.92 15.70 -4.14
CA SER A 150 -9.38 15.53 -5.51
C SER A 150 -10.69 16.26 -5.78
N ASP A 151 -11.67 16.11 -4.91
CA ASP A 151 -12.98 16.76 -5.05
C ASP A 151 -12.87 18.28 -5.01
N ARG A 152 -12.04 18.82 -4.11
CA ARG A 152 -11.76 20.26 -4.02
C ARG A 152 -11.18 20.84 -5.31
N PHE A 153 -10.31 20.09 -5.98
CA PHE A 153 -9.67 20.51 -7.22
C PHE A 153 -10.38 19.99 -8.48
N GLY A 154 -11.56 19.38 -8.35
CA GLY A 154 -12.34 18.83 -9.49
C GLY A 154 -11.61 17.71 -10.24
N GLY A 155 -10.73 16.98 -9.57
CA GLY A 155 -9.86 15.95 -10.16
C GLY A 155 -8.66 16.47 -10.96
N ASP A 156 -8.49 17.80 -11.06
CA ASP A 156 -7.38 18.42 -11.81
C ASP A 156 -6.09 18.47 -10.98
N LEU A 157 -5.20 17.51 -11.26
CA LEU A 157 -3.90 17.41 -10.61
C LEU A 157 -2.96 18.58 -10.94
N LYS A 158 -3.08 19.19 -12.13
CA LYS A 158 -2.25 20.34 -12.50
C LYS A 158 -2.64 21.56 -11.68
N LYS A 159 -3.95 21.77 -11.49
CA LYS A 159 -4.47 22.83 -10.63
C LYS A 159 -4.03 22.63 -9.18
N LEU A 160 -4.12 21.40 -8.67
CA LEU A 160 -3.62 21.06 -7.34
C LEU A 160 -2.13 21.39 -7.20
N ASN A 161 -1.29 20.90 -8.12
CA ASN A 161 0.15 21.14 -8.11
C ASN A 161 0.50 22.63 -8.14
N ALA A 162 -0.20 23.41 -8.97
CA ALA A 162 0.00 24.85 -9.06
C ALA A 162 -0.39 25.59 -7.77
N VAL A 163 -1.48 25.19 -7.11
CA VAL A 163 -1.99 25.86 -5.89
C VAL A 163 -1.24 25.43 -4.63
N LEU A 164 -0.93 24.14 -4.50
CA LEU A 164 -0.31 23.58 -3.30
C LEU A 164 1.21 23.48 -3.37
N GLY A 165 1.82 23.79 -4.53
CA GLY A 165 3.26 23.73 -4.73
C GLY A 165 3.82 22.29 -4.78
N THR A 166 2.99 21.33 -5.19
CA THR A 166 3.36 19.91 -5.30
C THR A 166 3.75 19.53 -6.73
N GLN A 167 4.31 18.35 -6.91
CA GLN A 167 4.76 17.82 -8.21
C GLN A 167 4.25 16.39 -8.46
N PHE A 168 3.01 16.10 -8.07
CA PHE A 168 2.43 14.80 -8.31
C PHE A 168 2.25 14.57 -9.82
N GLU A 169 2.82 13.49 -10.35
CA GLU A 169 2.65 13.10 -11.76
C GLU A 169 1.26 12.50 -12.02
N ALA A 170 0.76 11.73 -11.06
CA ALA A 170 -0.56 11.13 -11.08
C ALA A 170 -1.13 11.01 -9.67
N TRP A 171 -2.46 10.86 -9.58
CA TRP A 171 -3.16 10.62 -8.31
C TRP A 171 -2.75 9.31 -7.61
N SER A 172 -2.18 8.35 -8.33
CA SER A 172 -1.56 7.14 -7.78
C SER A 172 -0.33 7.43 -6.92
N ASN A 173 0.36 8.55 -7.18
CA ASN A 173 1.57 8.98 -6.48
C ASN A 173 1.26 9.92 -5.30
N PHE A 174 -0.01 10.09 -4.95
CA PHE A 174 -0.43 10.93 -3.84
C PHE A 174 0.07 10.35 -2.51
N TYR A 175 0.90 11.09 -1.79
CA TYR A 175 1.48 10.68 -0.51
C TYR A 175 1.43 11.85 0.48
N VAL A 176 1.52 11.54 1.77
CA VAL A 176 1.80 12.52 2.83
C VAL A 176 3.07 12.10 3.55
N SER A 177 3.84 13.08 4.02
CA SER A 177 5.01 12.81 4.86
C SER A 177 4.57 12.30 6.22
N THR A 178 5.36 11.41 6.82
CA THR A 178 5.15 10.97 8.20
C THR A 178 5.36 12.14 9.16
N ASP A 179 4.42 12.33 10.07
CA ASP A 179 4.51 13.33 11.13
C ASP A 179 5.70 13.00 12.08
N ASP A 180 6.70 13.88 12.14
CA ASP A 180 7.77 13.85 13.13
C ASP A 180 7.99 15.27 13.68
N PHE A 181 7.65 15.47 14.96
CA PHE A 181 7.83 16.75 15.65
C PHE A 181 8.68 16.65 16.91
N MET A 182 9.21 15.47 17.23
CA MET A 182 9.95 15.23 18.49
C MET A 182 11.45 15.44 18.31
N GLN A 183 11.98 15.14 17.12
CA GLN A 183 13.41 15.23 16.84
C GLN A 183 13.93 16.68 16.80
N ARG A 184 15.17 16.88 17.26
CA ARG A 184 15.81 18.20 17.40
C ARG A 184 15.69 19.13 16.21
N TYR A 185 15.83 18.59 15.00
CA TYR A 185 15.85 19.36 13.75
C TYR A 185 14.55 19.19 12.95
N SER A 186 13.50 18.64 13.55
CA SER A 186 12.18 18.56 12.92
C SER A 186 11.53 19.95 12.82
N SER A 187 11.08 20.31 11.62
CA SER A 187 10.35 21.57 11.40
C SER A 187 8.86 21.31 11.25
N ILE A 188 8.04 22.27 11.65
CA ILE A 188 6.63 22.28 11.28
C ILE A 188 6.56 22.83 9.86
N GLY A 189 6.26 21.95 8.92
CA GLY A 189 6.13 22.33 7.52
C GLY A 189 5.19 23.51 7.32
N SER A 190 5.63 24.55 6.60
CA SER A 190 4.82 25.75 6.35
C SER A 190 4.40 25.88 4.88
N THR A 191 4.65 24.86 4.06
CA THR A 191 4.24 24.89 2.66
C THR A 191 2.71 24.87 2.53
N PRO A 192 2.14 25.40 1.43
CA PRO A 192 0.70 25.31 1.20
C PRO A 192 0.15 23.89 1.27
N TRP A 193 0.92 22.91 0.79
CA TRP A 193 0.63 21.48 0.91
C TRP A 193 0.52 20.99 2.35
N GLU A 194 1.51 21.30 3.20
CA GLU A 194 1.53 20.88 4.60
C GLU A 194 0.43 21.54 5.42
N ASN A 195 0.20 22.84 5.20
CA ASN A 195 -0.91 23.56 5.81
C ASN A 195 -2.27 22.96 5.44
N GLU A 196 -2.43 22.49 4.20
CA GLU A 196 -3.65 21.81 3.77
C GLU A 196 -3.81 20.44 4.46
N TYR A 197 -2.72 19.67 4.57
CA TYR A 197 -2.73 18.42 5.32
C TYR A 197 -3.04 18.63 6.81
N TYR A 198 -2.54 19.72 7.41
CA TYR A 198 -2.83 20.03 8.82
C TYR A 198 -4.30 20.34 9.09
N LYS A 199 -5.03 20.95 8.14
CA LYS A 199 -6.48 21.10 8.26
C LYS A 199 -7.17 19.75 8.30
N PHE A 200 -6.82 18.85 7.37
CA PHE A 200 -7.34 17.48 7.37
C PHE A 200 -7.05 16.77 8.70
N LYS A 201 -5.83 16.90 9.21
CA LYS A 201 -5.39 16.32 10.48
C LYS A 201 -6.19 16.80 11.68
N MET A 202 -6.61 18.07 11.71
CA MET A 202 -7.47 18.62 12.76
C MET A 202 -8.90 18.04 12.71
N ASP A 203 -9.36 17.59 11.55
CA ASP A 203 -10.68 16.96 11.37
C ASP A 203 -10.67 15.45 11.64
N VAL A 204 -9.50 14.83 11.81
CA VAL A 204 -9.39 13.40 12.12
C VAL A 204 -9.93 13.13 13.53
N PRO A 205 -10.78 12.10 13.73
CA PRO A 205 -11.28 11.69 15.04
C PRO A 205 -10.17 11.45 16.08
N LEU A 206 -10.43 11.79 17.34
CA LEU A 206 -9.43 11.70 18.43
C LEU A 206 -8.87 10.30 18.65
N ASN A 207 -9.65 9.25 18.35
CA ASN A 207 -9.27 7.83 18.43
C ASN A 207 -8.46 7.33 17.22
N GLU A 208 -8.23 8.18 16.21
CA GLU A 208 -7.38 7.89 15.05
C GLU A 208 -6.10 8.75 15.04
N ARG A 209 -5.85 9.50 16.12
CA ARG A 209 -4.66 10.33 16.32
C ARG A 209 -3.60 9.56 17.11
N LEU A 210 -2.33 9.74 16.75
CA LEU A 210 -1.17 9.12 17.39
C LEU A 210 -0.46 10.16 18.24
N TYR A 211 -0.64 10.16 19.56
CA TYR A 211 -0.09 11.21 20.41
C TYR A 211 1.37 10.93 20.78
N PHE A 212 2.25 11.91 20.51
CA PHE A 212 3.69 11.79 20.77
C PHE A 212 3.99 12.04 22.25
N THR A 213 4.69 11.11 22.90
CA THR A 213 5.09 11.22 24.30
C THR A 213 6.58 11.50 24.43
N ALA A 214 6.97 12.46 25.26
CA ALA A 214 8.38 12.77 25.51
C ALA A 214 9.09 11.60 26.20
N ASP A 215 8.44 10.98 27.18
CA ASP A 215 8.96 9.81 27.90
C ASP A 215 9.26 8.62 26.97
N GLY A 216 8.33 8.30 26.06
CA GLY A 216 8.54 7.22 25.11
C GLY A 216 9.56 7.53 24.01
N PHE A 217 9.63 8.79 23.55
CA PHE A 217 10.66 9.24 22.62
C PHE A 217 12.06 9.17 23.25
N TYR A 218 12.20 9.58 24.51
CA TYR A 218 13.44 9.45 25.27
C TYR A 218 13.92 7.99 25.34
N LYS A 219 13.02 7.05 25.66
CA LYS A 219 13.39 5.62 25.74
C LYS A 219 13.79 5.05 24.39
N GLU A 220 12.94 5.24 23.37
CA GLU A 220 13.11 4.57 22.08
C GLU A 220 14.23 5.18 21.24
N MET A 221 14.34 6.52 21.22
CA MET A 221 15.29 7.21 20.33
C MET A 221 16.64 7.50 21.01
N PHE A 222 16.66 7.66 22.34
CA PHE A 222 17.87 8.01 23.07
C PHE A 222 18.40 6.87 23.93
N LEU A 223 17.70 6.43 24.97
CA LEU A 223 18.25 5.43 25.89
C LEU A 223 18.65 4.13 25.17
N LYS A 224 17.76 3.53 24.39
CA LYS A 224 18.07 2.28 23.68
C LYS A 224 19.23 2.42 22.68
N SER A 225 19.49 3.62 22.16
CA SER A 225 20.62 3.86 21.25
C SER A 225 21.95 4.04 21.99
N GLN A 226 21.93 4.52 23.23
CA GLN A 226 23.12 4.59 24.09
C GLN A 226 23.56 3.21 24.59
N TYR A 227 22.62 2.26 24.72
CA TYR A 227 22.86 0.93 25.29
C TYR A 227 22.59 -0.20 24.28
N PRO A 228 23.48 -0.42 23.29
CA PRO A 228 23.31 -1.48 22.29
C PRO A 228 23.34 -2.89 22.90
N GLY A 229 23.95 -3.08 24.08
CA GLY A 229 23.87 -4.30 24.88
C GLY A 229 22.53 -4.50 25.60
N GLY A 230 21.56 -3.60 25.40
CA GLY A 230 20.22 -3.68 25.95
C GLY A 230 20.14 -3.38 27.44
N LEU A 231 19.04 -3.81 28.06
CA LEU A 231 18.71 -3.50 29.46
C LEU A 231 19.75 -4.02 30.46
N ALA A 232 20.41 -5.14 30.13
CA ALA A 232 21.46 -5.72 30.98
C ALA A 232 22.69 -4.80 31.09
N GLN A 233 23.07 -4.15 29.99
CA GLN A 233 24.14 -3.15 29.99
C GLN A 233 23.73 -1.94 30.84
N TYR A 234 22.53 -1.41 30.62
CA TYR A 234 22.00 -0.28 31.38
C TYR A 234 22.01 -0.55 32.89
N ASN A 235 21.43 -1.68 33.33
CA ASN A 235 21.38 -2.05 34.74
C ASN A 235 22.77 -2.16 35.39
N LYS A 236 23.75 -2.66 34.64
CA LYS A 236 25.14 -2.77 35.12
C LYS A 236 25.80 -1.40 35.31
N GLU A 237 25.61 -0.49 34.36
CA GLU A 237 26.26 0.84 34.37
C GLU A 237 25.58 1.81 35.36
N HIS A 238 24.27 1.69 35.53
CA HIS A 238 23.46 2.56 36.41
C HIS A 238 23.23 1.97 37.81
N GLY A 239 23.62 0.72 38.05
CA GLY A 239 23.27 0.01 39.29
C GLY A 239 21.75 -0.20 39.44
N ALA A 240 21.00 -0.14 38.34
CA ALA A 240 19.56 -0.34 38.32
C ALA A 240 19.20 -1.83 38.34
N SER A 241 17.95 -2.14 38.70
CA SER A 241 17.39 -3.51 38.69
C SER A 241 16.11 -3.56 37.86
N TRP A 242 16.10 -2.89 36.71
CA TRP A 242 14.93 -2.85 35.83
C TRP A 242 14.73 -4.18 35.13
N THR A 243 13.48 -4.56 34.95
CA THR A 243 13.09 -5.79 34.25
C THR A 243 12.55 -5.50 32.84
N SER A 244 12.16 -4.24 32.58
CA SER A 244 11.73 -3.76 31.28
C SER A 244 12.18 -2.31 31.07
N TRP A 245 12.35 -1.90 29.81
CA TRP A 245 12.52 -0.48 29.47
C TRP A 245 11.31 0.37 29.88
N SER A 246 10.15 -0.25 30.07
CA SER A 246 8.97 0.39 30.63
C SER A 246 9.10 0.78 32.11
N ASP A 247 10.19 0.41 32.81
CA ASP A 247 10.49 0.89 34.16
C ASP A 247 11.16 2.28 34.14
N ALA A 248 11.82 2.65 33.03
CA ALA A 248 12.46 3.94 32.87
C ALA A 248 11.43 5.07 32.92
N ARG A 249 11.76 6.22 33.52
CA ARG A 249 10.90 7.42 33.51
C ARG A 249 11.71 8.66 33.20
N LEU A 250 11.27 9.42 32.20
CA LEU A 250 11.82 10.73 31.89
C LEU A 250 11.39 11.73 32.97
N SER A 251 12.36 12.27 33.70
CA SER A 251 12.12 13.35 34.64
C SER A 251 11.84 14.66 33.90
N ARG A 252 10.89 15.46 34.41
CA ARG A 252 10.56 16.78 33.85
C ARG A 252 11.76 17.73 33.93
N THR A 253 12.49 17.72 35.03
CA THR A 253 13.70 18.51 35.28
C THR A 253 14.90 17.59 35.46
N VAL A 254 16.10 18.15 35.46
CA VAL A 254 17.34 17.39 35.72
C VAL A 254 17.16 16.49 36.96
N PRO A 255 17.41 15.17 36.84
CA PRO A 255 17.18 14.24 37.94
C PRO A 255 18.17 14.48 39.08
N ALA A 256 17.74 14.25 40.32
CA ALA A 256 18.63 14.26 41.50
C ALA A 256 19.48 12.98 41.63
N GLY A 257 19.48 12.12 40.59
CA GLY A 257 20.12 10.81 40.55
C GLY A 257 21.63 10.86 40.34
N SER A 258 22.17 9.81 39.72
CA SER A 258 23.60 9.67 39.48
C SER A 258 24.14 10.75 38.53
N ALA A 259 25.45 10.98 38.54
CA ALA A 259 26.08 11.91 37.59
C ALA A 259 25.85 11.48 36.13
N ILE A 260 25.73 10.17 35.87
CA ILE A 260 25.43 9.61 34.56
C ILE A 260 24.01 10.01 34.15
N ASP A 261 23.01 9.83 35.01
CA ASP A 261 21.62 10.22 34.75
C ASP A 261 21.49 11.72 34.42
N ARG A 262 22.24 12.57 35.14
CA ARG A 262 22.26 14.02 34.89
C ARG A 262 22.88 14.34 33.53
N GLN A 263 24.00 13.68 33.19
CA GLN A 263 24.68 13.88 31.91
C GLN A 263 23.81 13.43 30.74
N GLU A 264 23.17 12.28 30.87
CA GLU A 264 22.25 11.74 29.86
C GLU A 264 21.03 12.64 29.64
N TRP A 265 20.43 13.11 30.74
CA TRP A 265 19.31 14.05 30.68
C TRP A 265 19.72 15.37 30.03
N ASP A 266 20.87 15.94 30.44
CA ASP A 266 21.43 17.17 29.85
C ASP A 266 21.69 17.00 28.35
N PHE A 267 22.29 15.87 27.95
CA PHE A 267 22.55 15.57 26.55
C PHE A 267 21.25 15.43 25.75
N PHE A 268 20.26 14.72 26.26
CA PHE A 268 18.98 14.51 25.59
C PHE A 268 18.25 15.84 25.34
N VAL A 269 18.13 16.68 26.37
CA VAL A 269 17.48 17.99 26.28
C VAL A 269 18.21 18.94 25.32
N ARG A 270 19.54 18.88 25.29
CA ARG A 270 20.35 19.80 24.47
C ARG A 270 20.55 19.34 23.03
N ASN A 271 20.49 18.05 22.75
CA ASN A 271 20.92 17.53 21.45
C ASN A 271 19.86 16.69 20.72
N ILE A 272 18.88 16.12 21.44
CA ILE A 272 17.98 15.10 20.87
C ILE A 272 16.54 15.59 20.72
N ILE A 273 15.95 16.14 21.78
CA ILE A 273 14.56 16.61 21.74
C ILE A 273 14.45 18.00 21.10
N HIS A 274 13.39 18.24 20.33
CA HIS A 274 13.11 19.54 19.74
C HIS A 274 12.89 20.62 20.82
N PRO A 275 13.43 21.85 20.66
CA PRO A 275 13.26 22.93 21.64
C PRO A 275 11.81 23.27 21.99
N ARG A 276 10.85 23.00 21.09
CA ARG A 276 9.40 23.17 21.33
C ARG A 276 8.89 22.42 22.55
N TRP A 277 9.53 21.31 22.87
CA TRP A 277 9.21 20.46 24.02
C TRP A 277 9.96 20.88 25.27
N LEU A 278 10.62 22.04 25.28
CA LEU A 278 11.31 22.60 26.42
C LEU A 278 10.60 23.84 26.92
N ARG A 279 10.62 24.04 28.24
CA ARG A 279 10.20 25.25 28.94
C ARG A 279 11.39 25.71 29.76
N ILE A 280 11.68 27.01 29.66
CA ILE A 280 12.89 27.59 30.23
C ILE A 280 12.49 28.63 31.27
N SER A 281 13.23 28.68 32.37
CA SER A 281 13.02 29.73 33.37
C SER A 281 13.17 31.13 32.75
N PRO A 282 12.24 32.08 33.04
CA PRO A 282 12.35 33.47 32.57
C PRO A 282 13.66 34.17 32.98
N GLU A 283 14.32 33.67 34.02
CA GLU A 283 15.63 34.15 34.51
C GLU A 283 16.75 34.07 33.45
N ILE A 284 16.57 33.27 32.39
CA ILE A 284 17.55 33.08 31.32
C ILE A 284 17.53 34.22 30.29
N ALA A 285 16.48 35.04 30.25
CA ALA A 285 16.33 36.10 29.25
C ALA A 285 17.55 37.02 29.11
N PRO A 286 18.18 37.52 30.21
CA PRO A 286 19.38 38.35 30.10
C PRO A 286 20.57 37.60 29.48
N ALA A 287 20.75 36.32 29.83
CA ALA A 287 21.84 35.49 29.31
C ALA A 287 21.68 35.21 27.80
N TYR A 288 20.45 34.96 27.35
CA TYR A 288 20.15 34.79 25.93
C TYR A 288 20.39 36.07 25.13
N ARG A 289 19.98 37.23 25.66
CA ARG A 289 20.21 38.52 25.02
C ARG A 289 21.71 38.87 24.96
N ALA A 290 22.47 38.56 26.01
CA ALA A 290 23.93 38.71 26.01
C ALA A 290 24.60 37.82 24.97
N TYR A 291 24.15 36.56 24.84
CA TYR A 291 24.57 35.64 23.78
C TYR A 291 24.35 36.24 22.38
N LEU A 292 23.17 36.80 22.13
CA LEU A 292 22.87 37.44 20.84
C LEU A 292 23.73 38.69 20.60
N GLY A 293 23.99 39.46 21.67
CA GLY A 293 24.92 40.59 21.64
C GLY A 293 26.32 40.17 21.21
N GLU A 294 26.87 39.14 21.83
CA GLU A 294 28.19 38.59 21.49
C GLU A 294 28.24 38.04 20.06
N ARG A 295 27.18 37.34 19.64
CA ARG A 295 27.14 36.68 18.33
C ARG A 295 27.00 37.64 17.15
N TYR A 296 26.24 38.73 17.32
CA TYR A 296 25.94 39.67 16.24
C TYR A 296 26.65 41.02 16.35
N GLY A 297 27.21 41.34 17.52
CA GLY A 297 27.94 42.58 17.82
C GLY A 297 27.07 43.85 17.90
N SER A 298 26.03 43.97 17.06
CA SER A 298 25.10 45.11 17.06
C SER A 298 23.66 44.69 16.79
N ILE A 299 22.70 45.45 17.32
CA ILE A 299 21.28 45.20 17.08
C ILE A 299 20.91 45.36 15.59
N GLY A 300 21.58 46.26 14.87
CA GLY A 300 21.39 46.43 13.43
C GLY A 300 21.77 45.19 12.62
N ALA A 301 22.89 44.53 12.96
CA ALA A 301 23.30 43.28 12.32
C ALA A 301 22.34 42.13 12.61
N LEU A 302 21.83 42.04 13.85
CA LEU A 302 20.79 41.07 14.22
C LEU A 302 19.50 41.33 13.46
N ASN A 303 19.00 42.57 13.45
CA ASN A 303 17.78 42.96 12.74
C ASN A 303 17.86 42.64 11.25
N ALA A 304 19.01 42.88 10.61
CA ALA A 304 19.24 42.53 9.20
C ALA A 304 19.14 41.02 8.93
N LYS A 305 19.52 40.18 9.90
CA LYS A 305 19.39 38.71 9.80
C LYS A 305 17.98 38.22 10.15
N TYR A 306 17.39 38.79 11.20
CA TYR A 306 16.07 38.37 11.70
C TYR A 306 14.91 38.92 10.87
N GLY A 307 15.14 39.96 10.05
CA GLY A 307 14.06 40.71 9.42
C GLY A 307 13.19 41.43 10.44
N ALA A 308 13.79 41.87 11.55
CA ALA A 308 13.10 42.49 12.68
C ALA A 308 13.51 43.97 12.84
N ALA A 309 12.79 44.69 13.69
CA ALA A 309 13.03 46.11 13.98
C ALA A 309 13.10 46.35 15.50
N TYR A 310 13.95 45.59 16.19
CA TYR A 310 14.21 45.79 17.63
C TYR A 310 15.05 47.05 17.84
N GLU A 311 14.72 47.87 18.85
CA GLU A 311 15.48 49.08 19.19
C GLU A 311 16.75 48.73 19.98
N GLY A 312 16.69 47.65 20.77
CA GLY A 312 17.83 47.06 21.45
C GLY A 312 17.66 45.56 21.73
N PHE A 313 18.72 44.91 22.22
CA PHE A 313 18.66 43.50 22.60
C PHE A 313 17.65 43.22 23.74
N GLY A 314 17.28 44.25 24.51
CA GLY A 314 16.25 44.17 25.56
C GLY A 314 14.84 43.90 25.03
N ASP A 315 14.56 44.24 23.77
CA ASP A 315 13.23 44.08 23.16
C ASP A 315 12.99 42.66 22.65
N ILE A 316 14.04 41.84 22.63
CA ILE A 316 13.97 40.45 22.16
C ILE A 316 13.20 39.63 23.20
N PRO A 317 12.14 38.91 22.81
CA PRO A 317 11.33 38.14 23.74
C PRO A 317 12.17 37.03 24.40
N PRO A 318 11.88 36.68 25.66
CA PRO A 318 12.66 35.70 26.42
C PRO A 318 12.49 34.25 25.94
N TYR A 319 11.53 33.98 25.04
CA TYR A 319 11.22 32.66 24.46
C TYR A 319 11.02 31.54 25.50
N ASP A 320 10.60 31.90 26.71
CA ASP A 320 10.44 31.07 27.91
C ASP A 320 9.25 30.09 27.80
N ALA A 321 8.11 30.57 27.30
CA ALA A 321 6.88 29.79 27.14
C ALA A 321 6.65 29.28 25.71
N ALA A 322 7.12 30.04 24.71
CA ALA A 322 6.95 29.74 23.28
C ALA A 322 8.26 29.98 22.54
N PRO A 323 9.05 28.93 22.29
CA PRO A 323 10.31 29.06 21.56
C PRO A 323 10.06 29.41 20.09
N PRO A 324 11.04 30.05 19.42
CA PRO A 324 10.93 30.34 18.00
C PRO A 324 10.93 29.02 17.20
N GLU A 325 9.96 28.86 16.32
CA GLU A 325 9.76 27.62 15.53
C GLU A 325 10.45 27.68 14.16
N PHE A 326 10.74 28.88 13.64
CA PHE A 326 11.23 29.07 12.27
C PHE A 326 12.44 29.98 12.17
N GLY A 327 13.17 29.82 11.06
CA GLY A 327 14.20 30.76 10.63
C GLY A 327 15.48 30.76 11.48
N ILE A 328 16.20 31.88 11.39
CA ILE A 328 17.48 32.08 12.08
C ILE A 328 17.24 32.17 13.59
N GLN A 329 16.11 32.73 14.03
CA GLN A 329 15.69 32.80 15.42
C GLN A 329 15.64 31.41 16.08
N ALA A 330 14.99 30.43 15.42
CA ALA A 330 14.93 29.05 15.90
C ALA A 330 16.32 28.40 15.97
N SER A 331 17.15 28.68 14.96
CA SER A 331 18.52 28.17 14.90
C SER A 331 19.39 28.72 16.05
N ASP A 332 19.28 30.02 16.32
CA ASP A 332 20.01 30.70 17.37
C ASP A 332 19.55 30.25 18.76
N TRP A 333 18.24 30.07 18.94
CA TRP A 333 17.68 29.50 20.16
C TRP A 333 18.18 28.08 20.40
N SER A 334 18.17 27.23 19.37
CA SER A 334 18.70 25.87 19.45
C SER A 334 20.19 25.85 19.79
N LEU A 335 20.99 26.74 19.20
CA LEU A 335 22.43 26.81 19.45
C LEU A 335 22.73 27.30 20.88
N PHE A 336 21.97 28.29 21.37
CA PHE A 336 22.06 28.75 22.75
C PHE A 336 21.75 27.61 23.75
N LEU A 337 20.72 26.82 23.47
CA LEU A 337 20.36 25.64 24.28
C LEU A 337 21.47 24.58 24.30
N GLN A 338 22.14 24.34 23.18
CA GLN A 338 23.25 23.39 23.07
C GLN A 338 24.48 23.79 23.89
N GLY A 339 24.62 25.09 24.20
CA GLY A 339 25.84 25.67 24.74
C GLY A 339 26.68 26.20 23.59
N TRP A 340 26.64 27.51 23.38
CA TRP A 340 27.44 28.16 22.34
C TRP A 340 28.72 28.72 22.91
N LYS A 341 29.85 28.43 22.26
CA LYS A 341 31.16 29.01 22.59
C LYS A 341 31.59 29.95 21.47
N ASN A 342 31.92 31.19 21.83
CA ASN A 342 32.47 32.14 20.88
C ASN A 342 33.86 31.65 20.40
N PRO A 343 34.07 31.47 19.08
CA PRO A 343 35.36 31.02 18.54
C PRO A 343 36.52 31.99 18.81
N GLU A 344 36.21 33.29 18.92
CA GLU A 344 37.19 34.36 19.05
C GLU A 344 37.49 34.70 20.51
N SER A 345 36.45 34.99 21.29
CA SER A 345 36.62 35.37 22.71
C SER A 345 36.76 34.17 23.66
N GLY A 346 36.34 32.98 23.22
CA GLY A 346 36.30 31.77 24.04
C GLY A 346 35.16 31.76 25.08
N ASN A 347 34.35 32.83 25.16
CA ASN A 347 33.21 32.92 26.08
C ASN A 347 32.18 31.83 25.78
N GLU A 348 31.73 31.13 26.82
CA GLU A 348 30.73 30.06 26.72
C GLU A 348 29.39 30.52 27.31
N PHE A 349 28.34 30.38 26.51
CA PHE A 349 26.96 30.65 26.89
C PHE A 349 26.21 29.33 26.96
N LYS A 350 26.21 28.73 28.15
CA LYS A 350 25.48 27.48 28.45
C LYS A 350 24.57 27.69 29.65
N ILE A 351 23.28 27.48 29.46
CA ILE A 351 22.30 27.59 30.55
C ILE A 351 22.44 26.43 31.53
N PRO A 352 22.29 26.65 32.85
CA PRO A 352 22.19 25.57 33.83
C PRO A 352 21.05 24.60 33.51
N ALA A 353 21.28 23.29 33.70
CA ALA A 353 20.30 22.25 33.39
C ALA A 353 19.05 22.35 34.29
N GLU A 354 19.22 22.89 35.50
CA GLU A 354 18.18 23.10 36.51
C GLU A 354 17.11 24.08 36.06
N LEU A 355 17.43 24.95 35.10
CA LEU A 355 16.53 25.97 34.56
C LEU A 355 15.79 25.50 33.30
N ILE A 356 15.94 24.23 32.91
CA ILE A 356 15.24 23.61 31.79
C ILE A 356 14.23 22.59 32.32
N ALA A 357 13.02 22.65 31.79
CA ALA A 357 11.98 21.65 32.02
C ALA A 357 11.50 21.09 30.68
N ILE A 358 11.17 19.81 30.65
CA ILE A 358 10.57 19.14 29.51
C ILE A 358 9.05 19.28 29.60
N THR A 359 8.41 19.50 28.47
CA THR A 359 6.95 19.43 28.31
C THR A 359 6.61 18.43 27.22
N GLY A 360 5.35 18.00 27.19
CA GLY A 360 4.87 16.93 26.33
C GLY A 360 3.46 16.53 26.75
N ILE A 361 2.80 15.69 25.96
CA ILE A 361 1.41 15.29 26.25
C ILE A 361 1.30 14.53 27.58
N ASP A 362 2.33 13.75 27.90
CA ASP A 362 2.51 13.02 29.15
C ASP A 362 2.56 13.95 30.37
N PHE A 363 3.33 15.03 30.26
CA PHE A 363 3.47 16.03 31.31
C PHE A 363 2.20 16.87 31.53
N ILE A 364 1.57 17.33 30.45
CA ILE A 364 0.35 18.15 30.56
C ILE A 364 -0.87 17.33 31.01
N PHE A 365 -0.97 16.06 30.61
CA PHE A 365 -2.05 15.17 31.06
C PHE A 365 -1.94 14.89 32.56
N ARG A 366 -0.71 14.65 33.03
CA ARG A 366 -0.42 14.50 34.46
C ARG A 366 -0.81 15.76 35.25
N ASP A 367 -0.39 16.93 34.78
CA ASP A 367 -0.70 18.19 35.45
C ASP A 367 -2.22 18.43 35.48
N TRP A 368 -2.93 18.11 34.39
CA TRP A 368 -4.38 18.21 34.31
C TRP A 368 -5.07 17.27 35.32
N LEU A 369 -4.62 16.01 35.44
CA LEU A 369 -5.16 15.07 36.43
C LEU A 369 -4.92 15.53 37.87
N ILE A 370 -3.69 15.96 38.18
CA ILE A 370 -3.35 16.44 39.53
C ILE A 370 -4.14 17.71 39.85
N SER A 371 -4.28 18.63 38.89
CA SER A 371 -5.10 19.84 39.06
C SER A 371 -6.57 19.49 39.31
N LYS A 372 -7.12 18.52 38.58
CA LYS A 372 -8.52 18.08 38.70
C LYS A 372 -8.83 17.41 40.05
N TYR A 373 -7.93 16.57 40.55
CA TYR A 373 -8.13 15.79 41.78
C TYR A 373 -7.47 16.38 43.02
N GLY A 374 -6.64 17.42 42.85
CA GLY A 374 -5.90 18.14 43.89
C GLY A 374 -4.57 17.46 44.27
N ASP A 375 -4.57 16.14 44.46
CA ASP A 375 -3.38 15.37 44.87
C ASP A 375 -3.39 13.94 44.31
N LEU A 376 -2.25 13.24 44.45
CA LEU A 376 -2.06 11.89 43.92
C LEU A 376 -2.91 10.84 44.64
N GLU A 377 -3.17 11.02 45.93
CA GLU A 377 -3.93 10.07 46.75
C GLU A 377 -5.40 10.03 46.32
N LYS A 378 -6.03 11.20 46.19
CA LYS A 378 -7.42 11.32 45.71
C LYS A 378 -7.58 10.86 44.28
N LEU A 379 -6.59 11.11 43.43
CA LEU A 379 -6.56 10.57 42.07
C LEU A 379 -6.60 9.04 42.09
N ASN A 380 -5.72 8.43 42.88
CA ASN A 380 -5.63 6.97 43.01
C ASN A 380 -6.94 6.36 43.52
N GLU A 381 -7.55 6.96 44.55
CA GLU A 381 -8.84 6.52 45.09
C GLU A 381 -9.98 6.63 44.06
N SER A 382 -10.07 7.77 43.37
CA SER A 382 -11.17 8.06 42.43
C SER A 382 -11.10 7.22 41.16
N VAL A 383 -9.90 7.11 40.58
CA VAL A 383 -9.65 6.44 39.29
C VAL A 383 -9.32 4.96 39.46
N GLY A 384 -9.00 4.51 40.68
CA GLY A 384 -8.62 3.12 40.97
C GLY A 384 -7.23 2.80 40.43
N THR A 385 -6.27 3.70 40.65
CA THR A 385 -4.86 3.53 40.29
C THR A 385 -3.98 3.37 41.52
N ALA A 386 -2.73 2.96 41.32
CA ALA A 386 -1.76 2.75 42.40
C ALA A 386 -0.44 3.46 42.08
N PHE A 387 -0.51 4.70 41.58
CA PHE A 387 0.66 5.50 41.27
C PHE A 387 1.38 5.91 42.55
N LYS A 388 2.69 5.69 42.62
CA LYS A 388 3.52 6.04 43.78
C LYS A 388 4.10 7.45 43.65
N SER A 389 4.28 7.89 42.41
CA SER A 389 4.77 9.22 42.06
C SER A 389 3.92 9.79 40.93
N PRO A 390 3.80 11.13 40.83
CA PRO A 390 3.29 11.77 39.60
C PRO A 390 3.98 11.24 38.35
N ASN A 391 5.27 10.88 38.43
CA ASN A 391 6.04 10.29 37.33
C ASN A 391 5.47 8.98 36.77
N ASP A 392 4.66 8.25 37.55
CA ASP A 392 4.06 6.99 37.12
C ASP A 392 2.83 7.20 36.23
N ILE A 393 2.27 8.42 36.21
CA ILE A 393 1.13 8.77 35.37
C ILE A 393 1.61 8.90 33.93
N LEU A 394 1.17 7.95 33.10
CA LEU A 394 1.38 7.91 31.65
C LEU A 394 0.03 7.97 30.92
N PRO A 395 -0.03 8.59 29.73
CA PRO A 395 -1.20 8.53 28.86
C PRO A 395 -1.66 7.08 28.59
N PRO A 396 -2.92 6.69 28.89
CA PRO A 396 -3.42 5.35 28.64
C PRO A 396 -3.76 5.10 27.15
N GLN A 397 -2.97 5.68 26.23
CA GLN A 397 -3.26 5.75 24.80
C GLN A 397 -3.43 4.35 24.17
N ALA A 398 -2.57 3.39 24.56
CA ALA A 398 -2.66 2.01 24.08
C ALA A 398 -3.99 1.36 24.45
N ALA A 399 -4.43 1.54 25.69
CA ALA A 399 -5.69 0.99 26.19
C ALA A 399 -6.91 1.72 25.60
N TYR A 400 -6.81 3.04 25.44
CA TYR A 400 -7.82 3.88 24.79
C TYR A 400 -8.08 3.43 23.34
N HIS A 401 -7.01 3.29 22.54
CA HIS A 401 -7.14 2.81 21.16
C HIS A 401 -7.55 1.34 21.07
N PHE A 402 -7.14 0.48 22.01
CA PHE A 402 -7.58 -0.91 22.04
C PHE A 402 -9.09 -1.05 22.35
N ASN A 403 -9.63 -0.20 23.23
CA ASN A 403 -11.07 -0.15 23.48
C ASN A 403 -11.85 0.23 22.23
N ASP A 404 -11.34 1.21 21.49
CA ASP A 404 -11.91 1.60 20.21
C ASP A 404 -11.79 0.49 19.14
N PHE A 405 -10.62 -0.17 19.06
CA PHE A 405 -10.41 -1.34 18.21
C PHE A 405 -11.48 -2.42 18.45
N LYS A 406 -11.75 -2.76 19.72
CA LYS A 406 -12.78 -3.74 20.08
C LYS A 406 -14.17 -3.36 19.59
N LYS A 407 -14.50 -2.07 19.57
CA LYS A 407 -15.80 -1.57 19.06
C LYS A 407 -15.88 -1.61 17.53
N ARG A 408 -14.74 -1.59 16.83
CA ARG A 408 -14.65 -1.43 15.36
C ARG A 408 -14.08 -2.64 14.61
N THR A 409 -13.91 -3.80 15.26
CA THR A 409 -13.25 -4.98 14.67
C THR A 409 -13.83 -5.39 13.32
N GLY A 410 -15.16 -5.37 13.15
CA GLY A 410 -15.82 -5.67 11.87
C GLY A 410 -15.42 -4.73 10.73
N GLY A 411 -15.39 -3.42 11.01
CA GLY A 411 -14.96 -2.42 10.04
C GLY A 411 -13.48 -2.56 9.67
N ILE A 412 -12.64 -2.90 10.65
CA ILE A 412 -11.20 -3.11 10.45
C ILE A 412 -10.93 -4.34 9.58
N ARG A 413 -11.64 -5.46 9.82
CA ARG A 413 -11.58 -6.65 8.94
C ARG A 413 -11.91 -6.29 7.50
N ILE A 414 -12.99 -5.52 7.29
CA ILE A 414 -13.43 -5.10 5.96
C ILE A 414 -12.37 -4.20 5.29
N GLU A 415 -11.74 -3.29 6.02
CA GLU A 415 -10.66 -2.46 5.47
C GLU A 415 -9.50 -3.34 4.98
N PHE A 416 -9.02 -4.30 5.77
CA PHE A 416 -7.93 -5.18 5.34
C PHE A 416 -8.32 -6.16 4.22
N LEU A 417 -9.59 -6.55 4.13
CA LEU A 417 -10.11 -7.32 2.99
C LEU A 417 -10.12 -6.51 1.69
N LYS A 418 -10.44 -5.21 1.75
CA LYS A 418 -10.71 -4.40 0.56
C LYS A 418 -9.53 -3.54 0.11
N ARG A 419 -8.68 -3.06 1.02
CA ARG A 419 -7.70 -1.99 0.74
C ARG A 419 -6.78 -2.27 -0.46
N ASN A 420 -6.30 -3.51 -0.59
CA ASN A 420 -5.40 -3.89 -1.68
C ASN A 420 -6.17 -3.91 -3.01
N HIS A 421 -7.40 -4.44 -3.03
CA HIS A 421 -8.26 -4.44 -4.22
C HIS A 421 -8.69 -3.02 -4.61
N LEU A 422 -9.07 -2.18 -3.65
CA LEU A 422 -9.40 -0.78 -3.90
C LEU A 422 -8.22 -0.03 -4.52
N THR A 423 -7.00 -0.29 -4.04
CA THR A 423 -5.78 0.27 -4.64
C THR A 423 -5.65 -0.11 -6.12
N VAL A 424 -5.85 -1.39 -6.45
CA VAL A 424 -5.79 -1.88 -7.84
C VAL A 424 -6.90 -1.23 -8.68
N PHE A 425 -8.14 -1.18 -8.19
CA PHE A 425 -9.25 -0.58 -8.92
C PHE A 425 -9.04 0.92 -9.14
N ASP A 426 -8.63 1.67 -8.11
CA ASP A 426 -8.33 3.10 -8.22
C ASP A 426 -7.24 3.35 -9.28
N TYR A 427 -6.18 2.52 -9.28
CA TYR A 427 -5.11 2.60 -10.28
C TYR A 427 -5.65 2.33 -11.71
N LEU A 428 -6.51 1.33 -11.88
CA LEU A 428 -7.12 1.01 -13.18
C LEU A 428 -8.08 2.10 -13.68
N PHE A 429 -8.91 2.67 -12.80
CA PHE A 429 -9.87 3.72 -13.16
C PHE A 429 -9.15 5.00 -13.61
N MET A 430 -8.02 5.33 -12.99
CA MET A 430 -7.16 6.45 -13.44
C MET A 430 -6.64 6.24 -14.86
N HIS A 431 -6.39 4.99 -15.24
CA HIS A 431 -5.98 4.60 -16.58
C HIS A 431 -7.15 4.11 -17.44
N GLY A 432 -8.32 4.75 -17.35
CA GLY A 432 -9.53 4.31 -18.06
C GLY A 432 -9.40 4.15 -19.59
N ARG A 433 -8.49 4.89 -20.24
CA ARG A 433 -8.14 4.68 -21.66
C ARG A 433 -7.61 3.27 -21.93
N ALA A 434 -6.89 2.68 -20.98
CA ALA A 434 -6.36 1.33 -21.08
C ALA A 434 -7.46 0.28 -21.19
N LEU A 435 -8.59 0.47 -20.51
CA LEU A 435 -9.77 -0.40 -20.65
C LEU A 435 -10.31 -0.36 -22.09
N ILE A 436 -10.43 0.83 -22.66
CA ILE A 436 -10.90 1.02 -24.04
C ILE A 436 -9.91 0.37 -25.02
N ASN A 437 -8.60 0.62 -24.86
CA ASN A 437 -7.58 0.00 -25.70
C ASN A 437 -7.61 -1.53 -25.61
N THR A 438 -7.82 -2.07 -24.41
CA THR A 438 -7.94 -3.52 -24.20
C THR A 438 -9.14 -4.09 -24.92
N ILE A 439 -10.31 -3.45 -24.82
CA ILE A 439 -11.53 -3.87 -25.50
C ILE A 439 -11.34 -3.82 -27.02
N ILE A 440 -10.80 -2.72 -27.55
CA ILE A 440 -10.54 -2.57 -28.99
C ILE A 440 -9.57 -3.65 -29.46
N TYR A 441 -8.44 -3.84 -28.76
CA TYR A 441 -7.44 -4.85 -29.14
C TYR A 441 -8.02 -6.27 -29.13
N CYS A 442 -8.72 -6.64 -28.06
CA CYS A 442 -9.34 -7.96 -27.95
C CYS A 442 -10.41 -8.18 -29.02
N ALA A 443 -11.30 -7.20 -29.22
CA ALA A 443 -12.37 -7.29 -30.22
C ALA A 443 -11.81 -7.42 -31.64
N LEU A 444 -10.85 -6.58 -32.01
CA LEU A 444 -10.21 -6.66 -33.32
C LEU A 444 -9.48 -8.00 -33.51
N THR A 445 -8.77 -8.49 -32.49
CA THR A 445 -8.07 -9.78 -32.57
C THR A 445 -9.06 -10.94 -32.76
N ILE A 446 -10.19 -10.93 -32.05
CA ILE A 446 -11.26 -11.94 -32.21
C ILE A 446 -11.86 -11.86 -33.63
N ILE A 447 -12.22 -10.66 -34.09
CA ILE A 447 -12.81 -10.46 -35.42
C ILE A 447 -11.85 -10.95 -36.51
N CYS A 448 -10.58 -10.50 -36.48
CA CYS A 448 -9.57 -10.95 -37.43
C CYS A 448 -9.40 -12.47 -37.39
N SER A 449 -9.36 -13.06 -36.19
CA SER A 449 -9.20 -14.51 -36.03
C SER A 449 -10.39 -15.30 -36.57
N LEU A 450 -11.61 -14.79 -36.45
CA LEU A 450 -12.85 -15.43 -36.92
C LEU A 450 -13.16 -15.15 -38.40
N VAL A 451 -12.45 -14.22 -39.03
CA VAL A 451 -12.57 -13.95 -40.47
C VAL A 451 -11.47 -14.69 -41.23
N VAL A 452 -10.21 -14.46 -40.87
CA VAL A 452 -9.06 -14.91 -41.66
C VAL A 452 -8.86 -16.41 -41.57
N ASN A 453 -8.87 -16.97 -40.36
CA ASN A 453 -8.56 -18.39 -40.18
C ASN A 453 -9.66 -19.31 -40.74
N PRO A 454 -10.97 -19.03 -40.54
CA PRO A 454 -12.03 -19.80 -41.17
C PRO A 454 -12.03 -19.70 -42.70
N LEU A 455 -11.74 -18.54 -43.29
CA LEU A 455 -11.65 -18.42 -44.75
C LEU A 455 -10.53 -19.29 -45.31
N ALA A 456 -9.33 -19.24 -44.70
CA ALA A 456 -8.20 -20.07 -45.11
C ALA A 456 -8.51 -21.57 -44.95
N ALA A 457 -9.09 -21.96 -43.82
CA ALA A 457 -9.47 -23.35 -43.54
C ALA A 457 -10.56 -23.86 -44.49
N TYR A 458 -11.57 -23.02 -44.79
CA TYR A 458 -12.64 -23.35 -45.72
C TYR A 458 -12.10 -23.59 -47.13
N ALA A 459 -11.21 -22.72 -47.60
CA ALA A 459 -10.59 -22.88 -48.91
C ALA A 459 -9.81 -24.21 -49.03
N LEU A 460 -9.06 -24.59 -47.97
CA LEU A 460 -8.31 -25.84 -47.94
C LEU A 460 -9.20 -27.09 -47.82
N SER A 461 -10.32 -26.99 -47.10
CA SER A 461 -11.27 -28.10 -46.88
C SER A 461 -12.20 -28.31 -48.09
N ARG A 462 -12.77 -27.24 -48.63
CA ARG A 462 -13.79 -27.28 -49.68
C ARG A 462 -13.21 -27.49 -51.07
N PHE A 463 -12.22 -26.70 -51.46
CA PHE A 463 -11.65 -26.76 -52.81
C PHE A 463 -10.56 -27.83 -52.94
N LYS A 464 -10.01 -28.31 -51.82
CA LYS A 464 -9.00 -29.37 -51.74
C LYS A 464 -7.86 -29.17 -52.77
N PRO A 465 -7.19 -28.01 -52.81
CA PRO A 465 -6.11 -27.79 -53.76
C PRO A 465 -5.02 -28.87 -53.60
N PRO A 466 -4.32 -29.28 -54.68
CA PRO A 466 -3.30 -30.34 -54.60
C PRO A 466 -2.19 -30.06 -53.58
N SER A 467 -1.95 -28.78 -53.26
CA SER A 467 -0.95 -28.32 -52.30
C SER A 467 -1.42 -28.33 -50.83
N THR A 468 -2.65 -28.75 -50.53
CA THR A 468 -3.24 -28.69 -49.18
C THR A 468 -2.33 -29.31 -48.12
N TYR A 469 -1.78 -30.50 -48.37
CA TYR A 469 -0.87 -31.16 -47.45
C TYR A 469 0.41 -30.34 -47.17
N LYS A 470 0.98 -29.71 -48.21
CA LYS A 470 2.19 -28.87 -48.08
C LYS A 470 1.91 -27.61 -47.26
N VAL A 471 0.76 -26.98 -47.49
CA VAL A 471 0.32 -25.81 -46.71
C VAL A 471 0.10 -26.18 -45.25
N LEU A 472 -0.60 -27.28 -44.97
CA LEU A 472 -0.81 -27.74 -43.60
C LEU A 472 0.51 -28.11 -42.90
N LEU A 473 1.42 -28.78 -43.60
CA LEU A 473 2.76 -29.10 -43.08
C LEU A 473 3.54 -27.81 -42.75
N PHE A 474 3.51 -26.81 -43.62
CA PHE A 474 4.13 -25.51 -43.36
C PHE A 474 3.55 -24.85 -42.10
N LEU A 475 2.22 -24.80 -41.96
CA LEU A 475 1.57 -24.26 -40.76
C LEU A 475 1.98 -25.01 -39.49
N MET A 476 2.05 -26.34 -39.54
CA MET A 476 2.52 -27.15 -38.41
C MET A 476 3.99 -26.88 -38.05
N LEU A 477 4.86 -26.68 -39.04
CA LEU A 477 6.27 -26.33 -38.80
C LEU A 477 6.41 -24.98 -38.09
N THR A 478 5.56 -23.99 -38.42
CA THR A 478 5.60 -22.70 -37.72
C THR A 478 5.24 -22.81 -36.23
N MET A 479 4.42 -23.80 -35.86
CA MET A 479 4.05 -24.06 -34.46
C MET A 479 5.18 -24.71 -33.66
N ALA A 480 6.20 -25.28 -34.32
CA ALA A 480 7.35 -25.89 -33.65
C ALA A 480 8.30 -24.85 -33.05
N PHE A 481 8.25 -23.60 -33.53
CA PHE A 481 9.07 -22.51 -33.03
C PHE A 481 8.43 -21.85 -31.79
N PRO A 482 9.19 -21.64 -30.69
CA PRO A 482 8.66 -20.93 -29.53
C PRO A 482 8.33 -19.47 -29.88
N PRO A 483 7.13 -18.95 -29.53
CA PRO A 483 6.72 -17.58 -29.86
C PRO A 483 7.66 -16.49 -29.32
N VAL A 484 8.42 -16.77 -28.27
CA VAL A 484 9.38 -15.81 -27.68
C VAL A 484 10.53 -15.52 -28.64
N VAL A 485 10.97 -16.50 -29.43
CA VAL A 485 12.09 -16.36 -30.38
C VAL A 485 11.74 -15.41 -31.53
N THR A 486 10.45 -15.32 -31.89
CA THR A 486 9.98 -14.47 -32.99
C THR A 486 9.64 -13.04 -32.56
N GLN A 487 9.66 -12.71 -31.25
CA GLN A 487 9.31 -11.37 -30.76
C GLN A 487 10.26 -10.28 -31.28
N ILE A 488 11.58 -10.50 -31.20
CA ILE A 488 12.57 -9.50 -31.66
C ILE A 488 12.45 -9.25 -33.17
N PRO A 489 12.46 -10.28 -34.04
CA PRO A 489 12.25 -10.08 -35.47
C PRO A 489 10.94 -9.36 -35.79
N ASN A 490 9.83 -9.72 -35.12
CA ASN A 490 8.54 -9.05 -35.30
C ASN A 490 8.61 -7.56 -34.93
N PHE A 491 9.26 -7.22 -33.82
CA PHE A 491 9.47 -5.82 -33.43
C PHE A 491 10.27 -5.04 -34.48
N LEU A 492 11.38 -5.61 -34.98
CA LEU A 492 12.21 -4.97 -36.00
C LEU A 492 11.43 -4.71 -37.29
N LEU A 493 10.67 -5.69 -37.76
CA LEU A 493 9.83 -5.58 -38.95
C LEU A 493 8.72 -4.54 -38.78
N LEU A 494 8.03 -4.55 -37.64
CA LEU A 494 6.99 -3.56 -37.34
C LEU A 494 7.54 -2.14 -37.24
N ARG A 495 8.77 -1.99 -36.75
CA ARG A 495 9.50 -0.71 -36.73
C ARG A 495 9.84 -0.26 -38.14
N GLU A 496 10.36 -1.13 -38.99
CA GLU A 496 10.65 -0.82 -40.39
C GLU A 496 9.40 -0.41 -41.18
N PHE A 497 8.26 -1.00 -40.86
CA PHE A 497 6.96 -0.64 -41.44
C PHE A 497 6.31 0.58 -40.79
N ASN A 498 6.95 1.22 -39.79
CA ASN A 498 6.41 2.35 -39.03
C ASN A 498 5.04 2.07 -38.40
N LEU A 499 4.81 0.83 -37.94
CA LEU A 499 3.56 0.39 -37.33
C LEU A 499 3.57 0.44 -35.80
N LEU A 500 4.70 0.78 -35.17
CA LEU A 500 4.80 0.89 -33.71
C LEU A 500 3.76 1.86 -33.14
N ASN A 501 3.33 1.62 -31.90
CA ASN A 501 2.28 2.39 -31.23
C ASN A 501 0.92 2.38 -31.96
N THR A 502 0.59 1.30 -32.69
CA THR A 502 -0.72 1.13 -33.33
C THR A 502 -1.34 -0.22 -32.98
N PHE A 503 -2.67 -0.35 -33.10
CA PHE A 503 -3.33 -1.65 -32.99
C PHE A 503 -2.87 -2.63 -34.08
N ALA A 504 -2.46 -2.13 -35.26
CA ALA A 504 -1.96 -2.98 -36.33
C ALA A 504 -0.69 -3.74 -35.92
N ALA A 505 0.22 -3.10 -35.18
CA ALA A 505 1.41 -3.77 -34.63
C ALA A 505 1.07 -4.92 -33.67
N LEU A 506 -0.06 -4.83 -32.95
CA LEU A 506 -0.48 -5.87 -32.00
C LEU A 506 -1.24 -7.04 -32.68
N ILE A 507 -1.88 -6.77 -33.82
CA ILE A 507 -2.80 -7.73 -34.47
C ILE A 507 -2.12 -8.45 -35.64
N LEU A 508 -1.42 -7.73 -36.52
CA LEU A 508 -0.90 -8.26 -37.78
C LEU A 508 0.01 -9.49 -37.60
N PRO A 509 0.95 -9.54 -36.64
CA PRO A 509 1.81 -10.71 -36.48
C PRO A 509 1.05 -12.01 -36.13
N GLY A 510 -0.11 -11.89 -35.47
CA GLY A 510 -0.92 -13.03 -35.02
C GLY A 510 -2.17 -13.29 -35.87
N LEU A 511 -2.39 -12.51 -36.93
CA LEU A 511 -3.64 -12.48 -37.69
C LEU A 511 -3.95 -13.81 -38.39
N ALA A 512 -2.93 -14.47 -38.95
CA ALA A 512 -3.03 -15.81 -39.52
C ALA A 512 -2.37 -16.82 -38.58
N ASN A 513 -3.16 -17.71 -38.00
CA ASN A 513 -2.69 -18.65 -36.99
C ASN A 513 -2.76 -20.09 -37.52
N GLY A 514 -1.59 -20.71 -37.70
CA GLY A 514 -1.50 -22.06 -38.28
C GLY A 514 -2.25 -23.12 -37.49
N TYR A 515 -2.24 -23.03 -36.16
CA TYR A 515 -3.01 -23.94 -35.29
C TYR A 515 -4.52 -23.79 -35.50
N ALA A 516 -5.02 -22.55 -35.53
CA ALA A 516 -6.44 -22.28 -35.75
C ALA A 516 -6.90 -22.79 -37.12
N ILE A 517 -6.12 -22.55 -38.18
CA ILE A 517 -6.43 -23.01 -39.55
C ILE A 517 -6.45 -24.54 -39.61
N PHE A 518 -5.44 -25.21 -39.03
CA PHE A 518 -5.37 -26.66 -38.98
C PHE A 518 -6.58 -27.27 -38.25
N LEU A 519 -6.92 -26.73 -37.09
CA LEU A 519 -8.03 -27.20 -36.27
C LEU A 519 -9.39 -26.98 -36.97
N LEU A 520 -9.61 -25.80 -37.55
CA LEU A 520 -10.83 -25.48 -38.29
C LEU A 520 -10.97 -26.36 -39.54
N LYS A 521 -9.88 -26.62 -40.26
CA LYS A 521 -9.90 -27.50 -41.43
C LYS A 521 -10.34 -28.91 -41.04
N GLY A 522 -9.78 -29.47 -39.97
CA GLY A 522 -10.18 -30.79 -39.45
C GLY A 522 -11.65 -30.84 -39.03
N PHE A 523 -12.19 -29.74 -38.50
CA PHE A 523 -13.62 -29.63 -38.18
C PHE A 523 -14.50 -29.47 -39.42
N PHE A 524 -14.09 -28.65 -40.40
CA PHE A 524 -14.87 -28.47 -41.63
C PHE A 524 -14.95 -29.75 -42.46
N ASP A 525 -13.87 -30.54 -42.48
CA ASP A 525 -13.85 -31.86 -43.14
C ASP A 525 -14.79 -32.89 -42.51
N SER A 526 -15.17 -32.72 -41.23
CA SER A 526 -16.10 -33.63 -40.54
C SER A 526 -17.56 -33.24 -40.70
N LEU A 527 -17.86 -32.11 -41.32
CA LEU A 527 -19.23 -31.69 -41.61
C LEU A 527 -19.84 -32.56 -42.73
N PRO A 528 -21.13 -32.93 -42.63
CA PRO A 528 -21.78 -33.78 -43.64
C PRO A 528 -21.73 -33.13 -45.03
N GLN A 529 -21.15 -33.84 -46.00
CA GLN A 529 -20.99 -33.32 -47.36
C GLN A 529 -22.33 -33.12 -48.07
N GLU A 530 -23.35 -33.91 -47.70
CA GLU A 530 -24.71 -33.87 -48.24
C GLU A 530 -25.37 -32.49 -48.07
N LEU A 531 -25.08 -31.79 -46.97
CA LEU A 531 -25.59 -30.42 -46.73
C LEU A 531 -25.02 -29.40 -47.72
N TYR A 532 -23.79 -29.63 -48.19
CA TYR A 532 -23.15 -28.77 -49.19
C TYR A 532 -23.69 -29.06 -50.59
N GLU A 533 -23.86 -30.33 -50.92
CA GLU A 533 -24.38 -30.78 -52.22
C GLU A 533 -25.83 -30.33 -52.43
N SER A 534 -26.68 -30.49 -51.41
CA SER A 534 -28.06 -30.00 -51.41
C SER A 534 -28.13 -28.47 -51.60
N ALA A 535 -27.32 -27.72 -50.87
CA ALA A 535 -27.27 -26.26 -51.03
C ALA A 535 -26.76 -25.81 -52.42
N SER A 536 -25.81 -26.55 -53.01
CA SER A 536 -25.36 -26.29 -54.38
C SER A 536 -26.45 -26.61 -55.42
N ILE A 537 -27.26 -27.66 -55.21
CA ILE A 537 -28.42 -27.99 -56.05
C ILE A 537 -29.48 -26.88 -55.98
N ASP A 538 -29.69 -26.31 -54.79
CA ASP A 538 -30.60 -25.16 -54.58
C ASP A 538 -30.05 -23.82 -55.15
N GLY A 539 -28.88 -23.85 -55.80
CA GLY A 539 -28.28 -22.66 -56.42
C GLY A 539 -27.66 -21.67 -55.43
N ALA A 540 -27.36 -22.08 -54.20
CA ALA A 540 -26.70 -21.22 -53.24
C ALA A 540 -25.27 -20.88 -53.68
N SER A 541 -24.88 -19.61 -53.60
CA SER A 541 -23.51 -19.18 -53.87
C SER A 541 -22.54 -19.69 -52.78
N GLU A 542 -21.26 -19.88 -53.12
CA GLU A 542 -20.25 -20.39 -52.18
C GLU A 542 -20.10 -19.52 -50.92
N ILE A 543 -20.21 -18.19 -51.04
CA ILE A 543 -20.20 -17.28 -49.88
C ILE A 543 -21.40 -17.55 -48.97
N ARG A 544 -22.58 -17.82 -49.56
CA ARG A 544 -23.80 -18.14 -48.81
C ARG A 544 -23.66 -19.48 -48.10
N ILE A 545 -23.12 -20.49 -48.78
CA ILE A 545 -22.82 -21.81 -48.20
C ILE A 545 -21.86 -21.65 -47.00
N PHE A 546 -20.76 -20.92 -47.18
CA PHE A 546 -19.80 -20.66 -46.11
C PHE A 546 -20.45 -19.98 -44.89
N LEU A 547 -21.17 -18.86 -45.10
CA LEU A 547 -21.74 -18.08 -44.00
C LEU A 547 -22.94 -18.76 -43.33
N GLN A 548 -23.83 -19.38 -44.10
CA GLN A 548 -25.10 -19.91 -43.57
C GLN A 548 -24.99 -21.36 -43.12
N ILE A 549 -24.15 -22.18 -43.75
CA ILE A 549 -24.00 -23.61 -43.44
C ILE A 549 -22.75 -23.84 -42.62
N THR A 550 -21.56 -23.62 -43.18
CA THR A 550 -20.28 -23.93 -42.51
C THR A 550 -20.14 -23.18 -41.19
N MET A 551 -20.20 -21.85 -41.21
CA MET A 551 -20.01 -21.03 -40.01
C MET A 551 -21.08 -21.29 -38.94
N SER A 552 -22.32 -21.60 -39.34
CA SER A 552 -23.41 -21.91 -38.41
C SER A 552 -23.22 -23.25 -37.70
N LEU A 553 -22.79 -24.28 -38.42
CA LEU A 553 -22.50 -25.61 -37.86
C LEU A 553 -21.20 -25.59 -37.03
N SER A 554 -20.27 -24.69 -37.38
CA SER A 554 -18.99 -24.53 -36.71
C SER A 554 -18.99 -23.58 -35.50
N LYS A 555 -20.15 -23.06 -35.07
CA LYS A 555 -20.25 -22.22 -33.86
C LYS A 555 -19.47 -22.75 -32.64
N PRO A 556 -19.47 -24.07 -32.34
CA PRO A 556 -18.73 -24.57 -31.19
C PRO A 556 -17.21 -24.44 -31.34
N ILE A 557 -16.65 -24.78 -32.50
CA ILE A 557 -15.20 -24.67 -32.72
C ILE A 557 -14.78 -23.20 -32.87
N LEU A 558 -15.62 -22.36 -33.46
CA LEU A 558 -15.40 -20.92 -33.55
C LEU A 558 -15.38 -20.26 -32.17
N ALA A 559 -16.19 -20.73 -31.21
CA ALA A 559 -16.12 -20.26 -29.83
C ALA A 559 -14.78 -20.59 -29.16
N VAL A 560 -14.19 -21.76 -29.45
CA VAL A 560 -12.84 -22.13 -28.97
C VAL A 560 -11.79 -21.21 -29.59
N ILE A 561 -11.86 -20.93 -30.89
CA ILE A 561 -10.94 -19.99 -31.55
C ILE A 561 -11.10 -18.57 -31.00
N ALA A 562 -12.32 -18.10 -30.78
CA ALA A 562 -12.60 -16.79 -30.21
C ALA A 562 -12.06 -16.66 -28.78
N LEU A 563 -12.27 -17.67 -27.94
CA LEU A 563 -11.73 -17.72 -26.57
C LEU A 563 -10.20 -17.71 -26.60
N SER A 564 -9.59 -18.52 -27.47
CA SER A 564 -8.14 -18.56 -27.64
C SER A 564 -7.59 -17.19 -28.08
N ALA A 565 -8.20 -16.56 -29.08
CA ALA A 565 -7.84 -15.23 -29.56
C ALA A 565 -7.97 -14.16 -28.46
N PHE A 566 -9.04 -14.20 -27.67
CA PHE A 566 -9.22 -13.34 -26.51
C PHE A 566 -8.11 -13.54 -25.49
N THR A 567 -7.88 -14.78 -25.04
CA THR A 567 -6.86 -15.07 -24.01
C THR A 567 -5.46 -14.69 -24.47
N GLY A 568 -5.16 -14.90 -25.75
CA GLY A 568 -3.92 -14.47 -26.38
C GLY A 568 -3.79 -12.95 -26.34
N ALA A 569 -4.75 -12.20 -26.89
CA ALA A 569 -4.70 -10.74 -26.92
C ALA A 569 -4.64 -10.13 -25.51
N TYR A 570 -5.53 -10.57 -24.63
CA TYR A 570 -5.67 -10.03 -23.28
C TYR A 570 -4.42 -10.27 -22.44
N GLY A 571 -3.79 -11.44 -22.56
CA GLY A 571 -2.58 -11.79 -21.81
C GLY A 571 -1.25 -11.30 -22.42
N ASN A 572 -1.26 -10.73 -23.63
CA ASN A 572 -0.03 -10.43 -24.38
C ASN A 572 0.65 -9.10 -23.98
N PHE A 573 0.91 -8.93 -22.69
CA PHE A 573 1.47 -7.69 -22.15
C PHE A 573 2.93 -7.46 -22.55
N MET A 574 3.75 -8.52 -22.70
CA MET A 574 5.15 -8.39 -23.11
C MET A 574 5.27 -7.78 -24.51
N MET A 575 4.51 -8.29 -25.48
CA MET A 575 4.51 -7.72 -26.82
C MET A 575 3.96 -6.30 -26.81
N ALA A 576 2.90 -6.04 -26.05
CA ALA A 576 2.34 -4.69 -25.91
C ALA A 576 3.37 -3.68 -25.38
N LEU A 577 4.15 -4.05 -24.34
CA LEU A 577 5.22 -3.20 -23.82
C LEU A 577 6.35 -2.95 -24.84
N LEU A 578 6.65 -3.93 -25.70
CA LEU A 578 7.67 -3.79 -26.73
C LEU A 578 7.23 -2.88 -27.88
N VAL A 579 6.01 -3.06 -28.40
CA VAL A 579 5.55 -2.35 -29.62
C VAL A 579 4.77 -1.07 -29.34
N CYS A 580 4.16 -0.94 -28.15
CA CYS A 580 3.45 0.27 -27.70
C CYS A 580 4.30 0.97 -26.63
N GLN A 581 5.28 1.76 -27.05
CA GLN A 581 6.13 2.54 -26.16
C GLN A 581 5.38 3.74 -25.55
N ASP A 582 4.40 4.30 -26.25
CA ASP A 582 3.52 5.33 -25.70
C ASP A 582 2.49 4.71 -24.74
N ARG A 583 2.49 5.18 -23.48
CA ARG A 583 1.53 4.79 -22.45
C ARG A 583 0.08 5.03 -22.86
N SER A 584 -0.18 5.96 -23.77
CA SER A 584 -1.53 6.23 -24.29
C SER A 584 -2.13 5.03 -25.04
N MET A 585 -1.28 4.17 -25.60
CA MET A 585 -1.65 2.96 -26.36
C MET A 585 -1.60 1.67 -25.53
N TRP A 586 -1.22 1.76 -24.26
CA TRP A 586 -1.16 0.59 -23.40
C TRP A 586 -2.54 -0.02 -23.16
N THR A 587 -2.57 -1.35 -23.12
CA THR A 587 -3.71 -2.13 -22.62
C THR A 587 -3.61 -2.25 -21.09
N ILE A 588 -4.59 -2.91 -20.46
CA ILE A 588 -4.66 -3.01 -19.01
C ILE A 588 -3.51 -3.81 -18.38
N MET A 589 -3.00 -4.83 -19.07
CA MET A 589 -1.97 -5.71 -18.51
C MET A 589 -0.60 -5.03 -18.33
N PRO A 590 -0.09 -4.22 -19.27
CA PRO A 590 1.08 -3.37 -19.03
C PRO A 590 0.98 -2.52 -17.75
N PHE A 591 -0.17 -1.88 -17.51
CA PHE A 591 -0.40 -1.11 -16.29
C PHE A 591 -0.42 -2.00 -15.03
N LEU A 592 -1.11 -3.14 -15.06
CA LEU A 592 -1.11 -4.07 -13.94
C LEU A 592 0.28 -4.66 -13.67
N PHE A 593 1.11 -4.83 -14.70
CA PHE A 593 2.51 -5.25 -14.55
C PHE A 593 3.34 -4.13 -13.90
N GLU A 594 3.20 -2.88 -14.34
CA GLU A 594 3.85 -1.73 -13.70
C GLU A 594 3.44 -1.59 -12.22
N LEU A 595 2.15 -1.78 -11.91
CA LEU A 595 1.66 -1.75 -10.54
C LEU A 595 2.31 -2.85 -9.68
N GLN A 596 2.43 -4.06 -10.22
CA GLN A 596 3.08 -5.19 -9.53
C GLN A 596 4.55 -4.90 -9.21
N GLN A 597 5.29 -4.30 -10.14
CA GLN A 597 6.71 -3.97 -9.95
C GLN A 597 6.93 -2.91 -8.87
N ASN A 598 5.94 -2.05 -8.63
CA ASN A 598 6.03 -0.93 -7.69
C ASN A 598 5.31 -1.19 -6.36
N SER A 599 4.73 -2.38 -6.15
CA SER A 599 3.89 -2.67 -4.98
C SER A 599 4.33 -3.89 -4.18
N GLY A 600 3.86 -3.98 -2.95
CA GLY A 600 4.05 -5.14 -2.08
C GLY A 600 3.19 -6.33 -2.48
N GLN A 601 3.51 -7.50 -1.90
CA GLN A 601 2.92 -8.79 -2.27
C GLN A 601 1.39 -8.85 -2.19
N GLY A 602 0.78 -8.16 -1.22
CA GLY A 602 -0.69 -8.09 -1.12
C GLY A 602 -1.36 -7.44 -2.34
N VAL A 603 -0.79 -6.34 -2.85
CA VAL A 603 -1.28 -5.67 -4.06
C VAL A 603 -0.96 -6.49 -5.31
N ILE A 604 0.18 -7.19 -5.36
CA ILE A 604 0.53 -8.09 -6.46
C ILE A 604 -0.53 -9.19 -6.60
N PHE A 605 -0.86 -9.88 -5.52
CA PHE A 605 -1.90 -10.91 -5.53
C PHE A 605 -3.29 -10.34 -5.87
N ALA A 606 -3.62 -9.17 -5.34
CA ALA A 606 -4.86 -8.47 -5.72
C ALA A 606 -4.90 -8.14 -7.22
N SER A 607 -3.78 -7.71 -7.80
CA SER A 607 -3.64 -7.40 -9.23
C SER A 607 -3.84 -8.64 -10.10
N LEU A 608 -3.25 -9.78 -9.71
CA LEU A 608 -3.42 -11.05 -10.40
C LEU A 608 -4.87 -11.55 -10.36
N LEU A 609 -5.56 -11.38 -9.23
CA LEU A 609 -6.99 -11.68 -9.14
C LEU A 609 -7.80 -10.83 -10.10
N VAL A 610 -7.61 -9.50 -10.05
CA VAL A 610 -8.35 -8.57 -10.91
C VAL A 610 -8.06 -8.85 -12.39
N ALA A 611 -6.80 -9.15 -12.74
CA ALA A 611 -6.40 -9.56 -14.08
C ALA A 611 -7.15 -10.81 -14.55
N SER A 612 -7.44 -11.77 -13.67
CA SER A 612 -8.11 -13.03 -14.02
C SER A 612 -9.62 -12.89 -14.28
N VAL A 613 -10.27 -11.84 -13.76
CA VAL A 613 -11.73 -11.69 -13.79
C VAL A 613 -12.31 -11.66 -15.21
N PRO A 614 -11.80 -10.86 -16.17
CA PRO A 614 -12.37 -10.83 -17.52
C PRO A 614 -12.29 -12.17 -18.24
N THR A 615 -11.18 -12.89 -18.09
CA THR A 615 -11.00 -14.23 -18.66
C THR A 615 -12.00 -15.23 -18.08
N LEU A 616 -12.22 -15.18 -16.75
CA LEU A 616 -13.22 -16.03 -16.09
C LEU A 616 -14.64 -15.74 -16.59
N ILE A 617 -15.01 -14.46 -16.73
CA ILE A 617 -16.32 -14.06 -17.24
C ILE A 617 -16.54 -14.61 -18.64
N ILE A 618 -15.58 -14.43 -19.55
CA ILE A 618 -15.70 -14.89 -20.93
C ILE A 618 -15.77 -16.42 -20.99
N PHE A 619 -14.97 -17.12 -20.17
CA PHE A 619 -15.05 -18.57 -20.07
C PHE A 619 -16.45 -19.05 -19.65
N ILE A 620 -17.04 -18.46 -18.59
CA ILE A 620 -18.38 -18.80 -18.12
C ILE A 620 -19.43 -18.57 -19.21
N LEU A 621 -19.32 -17.46 -19.95
CA LEU A 621 -20.23 -17.15 -21.07
C LEU A 621 -20.07 -18.15 -22.23
N CYS A 622 -18.85 -18.61 -22.53
CA CYS A 622 -18.57 -19.55 -23.61
C CYS A 622 -18.80 -21.03 -23.24
N GLN A 623 -18.87 -21.39 -21.95
CA GLN A 623 -18.85 -22.80 -21.50
C GLN A 623 -19.93 -23.66 -22.19
N ASN A 624 -21.15 -23.13 -22.33
CA ASN A 624 -22.29 -23.88 -22.87
C ASN A 624 -22.11 -24.21 -24.36
N VAL A 625 -21.43 -23.33 -25.10
CA VAL A 625 -21.15 -23.52 -26.53
C VAL A 625 -20.02 -24.54 -26.72
N ILE A 626 -18.98 -24.46 -25.88
CA ILE A 626 -17.85 -25.40 -25.88
C ILE A 626 -18.33 -26.82 -25.56
N MET A 627 -19.16 -26.98 -24.53
CA MET A 627 -19.68 -28.29 -24.11
C MET A 627 -20.56 -28.97 -25.17
N ARG A 628 -21.25 -28.19 -26.02
CA ARG A 628 -22.05 -28.72 -27.14
C ARG A 628 -21.18 -29.17 -28.32
N GLY A 629 -20.01 -28.56 -28.54
CA GLY A 629 -19.11 -28.87 -29.65
C GLY A 629 -18.31 -30.16 -29.51
N ILE A 630 -18.06 -30.60 -28.28
CA ILE A 630 -17.34 -31.84 -27.98
C ILE A 630 -18.21 -33.07 -28.37
N VAL A 631 -19.52 -32.89 -28.47
CA VAL A 631 -20.45 -33.91 -28.96
C VAL A 631 -20.61 -33.70 -30.46
N VAL A 632 -19.73 -34.32 -31.26
CA VAL A 632 -19.93 -34.45 -32.71
C VAL A 632 -21.35 -34.97 -32.94
N PRO A 633 -22.17 -34.32 -33.79
CA PRO A 633 -23.48 -34.85 -34.15
C PRO A 633 -23.24 -36.18 -34.86
N VAL A 634 -23.48 -37.27 -34.15
CA VAL A 634 -23.55 -38.60 -34.76
C VAL A 634 -24.95 -38.67 -35.33
N GLU A 635 -25.05 -38.66 -36.66
CA GLU A 635 -26.33 -38.85 -37.33
C GLU A 635 -26.98 -40.17 -36.90
N LYS A 636 -28.31 -40.17 -36.92
CA LYS A 636 -29.16 -41.33 -36.69
C LYS A 636 -29.46 -42.02 -38.01
#